data_AF-A0A1E1V9X4-F1
#
_entry.id   AF-A0A1E1V9X4-F1
#
_cell.length_a   1.000
_cell.length_b   1.000
_cell.length_c   1.000
_cell.angle_alpha   90.00
_cell.angle_beta   90.00
_cell.angle_gamma   90.00
#
_symmetry.space_group_name_H-M   'P 1'
#
loop_
_entity.id
_entity.type
_entity.pdbx_description
1 polymer ?
#
loop_
_entity_poly.entity_id
_entity_poly.type
_entity_poly.pdbx_seq_one_letter_code
_entity_poly.pdbx_strand_id
1 'polypeptide(L)' 'MIHTDEDYEQAQLRVAELQAESDTSTKEQELHALAEAMLAWELRRETAED' A
#
# COMPACT_ATOMS: atom_id res chain seq x y z
N MET A 1 1.03 -6.47 -5.57
CA MET A 1 -0.03 -5.90 -6.44
C MET A 1 -1.34 -6.15 -5.72
N ILE A 2 -2.13 -5.11 -5.45
CA ILE A 2 -3.35 -5.20 -4.62
C ILE A 2 -4.54 -5.43 -5.55
N HIS A 3 -5.34 -6.47 -5.31
CA HIS A 3 -6.49 -6.80 -6.16
C HIS A 3 -7.80 -6.91 -5.38
N THR A 4 -7.72 -7.10 -4.07
CA THR A 4 -8.88 -7.27 -3.18
C THR A 4 -8.83 -6.27 -2.03
N ASP A 5 -9.94 -6.13 -1.32
CA ASP A 5 -9.96 -5.37 -0.06
C ASP A 5 -9.03 -6.01 0.99
N GLU A 6 -8.92 -7.34 1.03
CA GLU A 6 -8.01 -8.07 1.93
C GLU A 6 -6.54 -7.74 1.64
N ASP A 7 -6.14 -7.67 0.36
CA ASP A 7 -4.78 -7.25 -0.03
C ASP A 7 -4.50 -5.81 0.42
N TYR A 8 -5.52 -4.95 0.36
CA TYR A 8 -5.41 -3.54 0.75
C TYR A 8 -5.28 -3.39 2.26
N GLU A 9 -6.04 -4.15 3.05
CA GLU A 9 -5.90 -4.23 4.51
C GLU A 9 -4.52 -4.76 4.92
N GLN A 10 -4.01 -5.81 4.26
CA GLN A 10 -2.66 -6.31 4.51
C GLN A 10 -1.58 -5.27 4.19
N ALA A 11 -1.75 -4.50 3.11
CA ALA A 11 -0.84 -3.42 2.78
C ALA A 11 -0.84 -2.31 3.85
N GLN A 12 -2.01 -1.96 4.40
CA GLN A 12 -2.11 -1.00 5.51
C GLN A 12 -1.42 -1.49 6.77
N LEU A 13 -1.59 -2.77 7.13
CA LEU A 13 -0.89 -3.37 8.27
C LEU A 13 0.63 -3.29 8.07
N ARG A 14 1.11 -3.61 6.87
CA ARG A 14 2.54 -3.54 6.55
C ARG A 14 3.10 -2.12 6.64
N VAL A 15 2.34 -1.11 6.19
CA VAL A 15 2.71 0.30 6.37
C VAL A 15 2.83 0.66 7.86
N ALA A 16 1.88 0.22 8.69
CA ALA A 16 1.91 0.49 10.13
C ALA A 16 3.11 -0.17 10.82
N GLU A 17 3.45 -1.41 10.44
CA GLU A 17 4.65 -2.10 10.92
C GLU A 17 5.92 -1.34 10.52
N LEU A 18 6.06 -1.00 9.24
CA LEU A 18 7.22 -0.28 8.72
C LEU A 18 7.39 1.08 9.39
N GLN A 19 6.29 1.80 9.65
CA GLN A 19 6.34 3.09 10.35
C GLN A 19 6.88 2.98 11.78
N ALA A 20 6.65 1.84 12.46
CA ALA A 20 7.19 1.56 13.79
C ALA A 20 8.67 1.11 13.78
N GLU A 21 9.19 0.67 12.63
CA GLU A 21 10.60 0.32 12.44
C GLU A 21 11.49 1.57 12.32
N SER A 22 12.77 1.42 12.65
CA SER A 22 13.78 2.46 12.47
C SER A 22 13.87 2.91 11.01
N ASP A 23 14.11 4.20 10.78
CA ASP A 23 14.24 4.73 9.42
C ASP A 23 15.46 4.15 8.71
N THR A 24 15.19 3.44 7.61
CA THR A 24 16.20 2.88 6.72
C THR A 24 15.79 3.18 5.28
N SER A 25 16.77 3.28 4.38
CA SER A 25 16.49 3.50 2.96
C SER A 25 15.65 2.37 2.34
N THR A 26 15.77 1.14 2.87
CA THR A 26 14.94 0.00 2.46
C THR A 26 13.48 0.17 2.90
N LYS A 27 13.24 0.65 4.12
CA LYS A 27 11.89 0.98 4.61
C LYS A 27 11.22 2.03 3.74
N GLU A 28 11.93 3.10 3.38
CA GLU A 28 11.38 4.16 2.52
C GLU A 28 10.98 3.63 1.14
N GLN A 29 11.80 2.75 0.55
CA GLN A 29 11.48 2.10 -0.73
C GLN A 29 10.25 1.20 -0.63
N GLU A 30 10.12 0.42 0.46
CA GLU A 30 8.98 -0.45 0.68
C GLU A 30 7.69 0.36 0.91
N LEU A 31 7.76 1.43 1.71
CA LEU A 31 6.64 2.35 1.92
C LEU A 31 6.20 3.02 0.61
N HIS A 32 7.15 3.42 -0.23
CA HIS A 32 6.83 3.99 -1.53
C HIS A 32 6.11 2.98 -2.43
N ALA A 33 6.63 1.76 -2.55
CA ALA A 33 6.01 0.71 -3.35
C ALA A 33 4.61 0.32 -2.84
N LEU A 34 4.40 0.30 -1.52
CA LEU A 34 3.08 0.06 -0.92
C LEU A 34 2.11 1.20 -1.25
N ALA A 35 2.54 2.46 -1.16
CA ALA A 35 1.74 3.62 -1.50
C ALA A 35 1.32 3.60 -2.99
N GLU A 36 2.24 3.28 -3.90
CA GLU A 36 1.94 3.15 -5.33
C GLU A 36 0.93 2.02 -5.60
N ALA A 37 1.08 0.88 -4.93
CA ALA A 37 0.17 -0.25 -5.10
C ALA A 37 -1.24 0.04 -4.58
N MET A 38 -1.36 0.75 -3.46
CA MET A 38 -2.63 1.16 -2.86
C MET A 38 -3.35 2.18 -3.75
N LEU A 39 -2.65 3.22 -4.20
CA LEU A 39 -3.19 4.22 -5.11
C LEU A 39 -3.67 3.59 -6.43
N ALA A 40 -2.89 2.68 -7.02
CA ALA A 40 -3.27 1.99 -8.25
C ALA A 40 -4.51 1.10 -8.08
N TRP A 41 -4.79 0.61 -6.87
CA TRP A 41 -6.03 -0.12 -6.57
C TRP A 41 -7.22 0.82 -6.40
N GLU A 42 -7.05 1.92 -5.66
CA GLU A 42 -8.10 2.94 -5.46
C GLU A 42 -8.57 3.52 -6.80
N LEU A 43 -7.64 3.90 -7.67
CA LEU A 43 -7.96 4.44 -9.01
C LEU A 43 -8.74 3.45 -9.86
N ARG A 44 -8.41 2.14 -9.80
CA ARG A 44 -9.16 1.09 -10.50
C ARG A 44 -10.58 0.95 -9.96
N ARG A 45 -10.77 1.13 -8.65
CA ARG A 45 -12.08 1.04 -8.01
C ARG A 45 -12.95 2.25 -8.39
N GLU A 46 -12.40 3.46 -8.29
CA GLU A 46 -13.07 4.69 -8.72
C GLU A 46 -13.47 4.63 -10.20
N THR A 47 -12.59 4.13 -11.08
CA THR A 47 -12.88 3.98 -12.51
C THR A 47 -13.88 2.86 -12.82
N ALA A 48 -14.05 1.87 -11.93
CA ALA A 48 -14.99 0.77 -12.11
C ALA A 48 -16.40 1.08 -11.57
N GLU A 49 -16.54 2.13 -10.76
CA GLU A 49 -17.80 2.57 -10.15
C GLU A 49 -18.52 3.69 -10.96
N ASP A 50 -17.92 4.19 -12.05
CA ASP A 50 -18.49 5.12 -13.06
C ASP A 50 -19.11 4.39 -14.27
#